data_AF-A0AB74JV42-F1
#
_entry.id   AF-A0AB74JV42-F1
#
_cell.length_a   1.000
_cell.length_b   1.000
_cell.length_c   1.000
_cell.angle_alpha   90.00
_cell.angle_beta   90.00
_cell.angle_gamma   90.00
#
_symmetry.space_group_name_H-M   'P 1'
#
loop_
_entity.id
_entity.type
_entity.pdbx_description
1 polymer ?
#
loop_
_entity_poly.entity_id
_entity_poly.type
_entity_poly.pdbx_seq_one_letter_code
_entity_poly.pdbx_strand_id
1 'polypeptide(L)'
;MSDLSHVQRLHTNDLELGATEAIQKHYERHVVSTKAVSQRKLDFERARPRWLREMMAEAHFNPAMTICFATWQGFPWKKVPYYIFAQIFGAFMAGLFVYGQYHEQIVAYSAATIAAGKGTVFNGGPASIFCSFPGETQTNLGYLFMIEFFVDSYIGIIIWACLDPANPFVSPQAAPWAIGLAYSTMVWAFADITISTNMARDLGTRLVALIFFGREAFTYHSYSWISILVNIPATLFATAYYEMLMRDSLQKIGKGAAVHEHGEEGALESWDAEGF
;
A
#
# COMPACT_ATOMS: atom_id res chain seq x y z
N MET A 1 -4.46 -50.34 50.07
CA MET A 1 -4.83 -48.92 49.92
C MET A 1 -3.53 -48.19 49.61
N SER A 2 -3.29 -47.52 48.49
CA SER A 2 -4.05 -47.04 47.32
C SER A 2 -2.98 -46.63 46.30
N ASP A 3 -3.01 -47.18 45.08
CA ASP A 3 -3.41 -46.46 43.87
C ASP A 3 -2.32 -45.52 43.30
N LEU A 4 -1.51 -46.06 42.37
CA LEU A 4 -0.63 -45.30 41.48
C LEU A 4 -1.29 -45.25 40.09
N SER A 5 -2.41 -44.56 40.03
CA SER A 5 -2.98 -44.03 38.79
C SER A 5 -2.76 -42.51 38.76
N HIS A 6 -2.70 -41.94 37.55
CA HIS A 6 -2.41 -40.55 37.21
C HIS A 6 -0.97 -40.24 36.77
N VAL A 7 -0.64 -40.72 35.56
CA VAL A 7 0.11 -39.89 34.60
C VAL A 7 -0.76 -38.67 34.29
N GLN A 8 -0.52 -37.57 35.00
CA GLN A 8 -1.21 -36.31 34.75
C GLN A 8 -0.55 -35.65 33.54
N ARG A 9 -1.32 -35.48 32.45
CA ARG A 9 -0.90 -34.74 31.26
C ARG A 9 -0.48 -33.33 31.71
N LEU A 10 0.79 -32.98 31.49
CA LEU A 10 1.26 -31.60 31.60
C LEU A 10 0.44 -30.77 30.61
N HIS A 11 -0.45 -29.93 31.14
CA HIS A 11 -1.18 -28.95 30.36
C HIS A 11 -0.19 -27.91 29.84
N THR A 12 -0.22 -27.73 28.53
CA THR A 12 0.67 -26.92 27.67
C THR A 12 0.54 -25.40 27.87
N ASN A 13 0.54 -24.90 29.11
CA ASN A 13 0.46 -23.46 29.38
C ASN A 13 1.75 -22.86 29.97
N ASP A 14 2.58 -23.65 30.66
CA ASP A 14 3.79 -23.12 31.32
C ASP A 14 4.92 -22.76 30.35
N LEU A 15 5.01 -23.47 29.21
CA LEU A 15 5.98 -23.16 28.15
C LEU A 15 5.62 -21.87 27.39
N GLU A 16 4.33 -21.59 27.23
CA GLU A 16 3.85 -20.37 26.56
C GLU A 16 4.07 -19.14 27.46
N LEU A 17 3.85 -19.28 28.78
CA LEU A 17 4.14 -18.24 29.77
C LEU A 17 5.63 -17.86 29.81
N GLY A 18 6.53 -18.84 29.84
CA GLY A 18 7.98 -18.58 29.85
C GLY A 18 8.50 -17.93 28.55
N ALA A 19 7.92 -18.28 27.40
CA ALA A 19 8.22 -17.62 26.13
C ALA A 19 7.70 -16.17 26.10
N THR A 20 6.54 -15.91 26.72
CA THR A 20 5.92 -14.59 26.77
C THR A 20 6.69 -13.64 27.70
N GLU A 21 7.13 -14.11 28.88
CA GLU A 21 7.96 -13.32 29.80
C GLU A 21 9.35 -12.97 29.23
N ALA A 22 9.97 -13.92 28.52
CA ALA A 22 11.26 -13.69 27.86
C ALA A 22 11.17 -12.62 26.75
N ILE A 23 10.04 -12.57 26.03
CA ILE A 23 9.75 -11.54 25.03
C ILE A 23 9.41 -10.20 25.70
N GLN A 24 8.64 -10.22 26.79
CA GLN A 24 8.19 -9.04 27.54
C GLN A 24 9.36 -8.25 28.13
N LYS A 25 10.39 -8.93 28.65
CA LYS A 25 11.57 -8.28 29.25
C LYS A 25 12.47 -7.57 28.22
N HIS A 26 12.35 -7.91 26.93
CA HIS A 26 13.17 -7.33 25.86
C HIS A 26 12.46 -6.27 25.03
N TYR A 27 11.19 -5.97 25.31
CA TYR A 27 10.38 -5.05 24.50
C TYR A 27 9.81 -3.89 25.34
N GLU A 28 10.69 -3.10 25.96
CA GLU A 28 10.31 -1.76 26.40
C GLU A 28 10.00 -0.91 25.16
N ARG A 29 8.73 -0.50 25.03
CA ARG A 29 8.26 0.36 23.95
C ARG A 29 8.93 1.73 24.08
N HIS A 30 10.05 1.91 23.40
CA HIS A 30 10.70 3.21 23.30
C HIS A 30 9.83 4.13 22.42
N VAL A 31 8.89 4.85 23.04
CA VAL A 31 8.14 5.91 22.37
C VAL A 31 9.14 7.03 22.09
N VAL A 32 9.66 7.05 20.86
CA VAL A 32 10.57 8.11 20.41
C VAL A 32 9.84 9.44 20.53
N SER A 33 10.24 10.29 21.48
CA SER A 33 9.71 11.65 21.59
C SER A 33 9.93 12.37 20.26
N THR A 34 8.86 12.89 19.66
CA THR A 34 9.00 13.69 18.44
C THR A 34 9.89 14.89 18.74
N LYS A 35 11.02 14.99 18.02
CA LYS A 35 11.93 16.14 18.16
C LYS A 35 11.15 17.42 17.85
N ALA A 36 11.21 18.40 18.75
CA ALA A 36 10.52 19.68 18.55
C ALA A 36 10.94 20.31 17.21
N VAL A 37 9.95 20.67 16.39
CA VAL A 37 10.16 21.30 15.09
C VAL A 37 10.47 22.79 15.30
N SER A 38 11.51 23.31 14.66
CA SER A 38 11.87 24.73 14.80
C SER A 38 10.80 25.64 14.19
N GLN A 39 10.61 26.83 14.78
CA GLN A 39 9.62 27.80 14.30
C GLN A 39 9.86 28.18 12.82
N ARG A 40 11.13 28.30 12.40
CA ARG A 40 11.50 28.53 10.99
C ARG A 40 10.99 27.43 10.05
N LYS A 41 11.03 26.16 10.49
CA LYS A 41 10.52 25.05 9.68
C LYS A 41 8.99 25.07 9.62
N LEU A 42 8.32 25.42 10.72
CA LEU A 42 6.86 25.59 10.75
C LEU A 42 6.39 26.73 9.84
N ASP A 43 7.09 27.87 9.85
CA ASP A 43 6.76 29.03 9.01
C ASP A 43 6.98 28.72 7.53
N PHE A 44 8.07 28.01 7.20
CA PHE A 44 8.32 27.51 5.86
C PHE A 44 7.26 26.51 5.39
N GLU A 45 6.82 25.59 6.26
CA GLU A 45 5.72 24.68 5.95
C GLU A 45 4.40 25.44 5.75
N ARG A 46 4.10 26.44 6.60
CA ARG A 46 2.90 27.30 6.53
C ARG A 46 2.83 28.22 5.31
N ALA A 47 3.96 28.54 4.68
CA ALA A 47 3.99 29.38 3.48
C ALA A 47 3.33 28.73 2.25
N ARG A 48 3.17 27.39 2.23
CA ARG A 48 2.54 26.67 1.12
C ARG A 48 1.01 26.67 1.28
N PRO A 49 0.24 26.70 0.16
CA PRO A 49 -1.21 26.52 0.22
C PRO A 49 -1.58 25.28 1.03
N ARG A 50 -2.58 25.40 1.90
CA ARG A 50 -2.98 24.35 2.85
C ARG A 50 -3.22 23.00 2.16
N TRP A 51 -3.89 23.01 1.02
CA TRP A 51 -4.18 21.80 0.24
C TRP A 51 -2.90 21.07 -0.20
N LEU A 52 -1.87 21.81 -0.62
CA LEU A 52 -0.59 21.24 -1.06
C LEU A 52 0.20 20.64 0.11
N ARG A 53 0.15 21.27 1.29
CA ARG A 53 0.77 20.71 2.51
C ARG A 53 0.12 19.41 2.94
N GLU A 54 -1.21 19.38 3.00
CA GLU A 54 -1.97 18.21 3.42
C GLU A 54 -1.68 17.04 2.46
N MET A 55 -1.65 17.29 1.15
CA MET A 55 -1.28 16.28 0.16
C MET A 55 0.15 15.73 0.33
N MET A 56 1.14 16.61 0.56
CA MET A 56 2.52 16.16 0.77
C MET A 56 2.71 15.44 2.10
N ALA A 57 1.95 15.80 3.12
CA ALA A 57 2.02 15.17 4.44
C ALA A 57 1.33 13.80 4.46
N GLU A 58 0.20 13.66 3.77
CA GLU A 58 -0.59 12.42 3.73
C GLU A 58 -0.05 11.43 2.68
N ALA A 59 0.60 11.92 1.62
CA ALA A 59 1.40 11.11 0.70
C ALA A 59 0.70 9.83 0.17
N HIS A 60 -0.61 9.90 -0.15
CA HIS A 60 -1.34 8.71 -0.60
C HIS A 60 -0.80 8.12 -1.90
N PHE A 61 -0.42 8.99 -2.86
CA PHE A 61 0.16 8.68 -4.18
C PHE A 61 -0.53 7.57 -5.02
N ASN A 62 -1.69 7.09 -4.60
CA ASN A 62 -2.49 6.04 -5.23
C ASN A 62 -3.99 6.33 -5.01
N PRO A 63 -4.81 6.40 -6.08
CA PRO A 63 -6.25 6.58 -5.96
C PRO A 63 -6.94 5.52 -5.10
N ALA A 64 -6.52 4.25 -5.20
CA ALA A 64 -7.08 3.16 -4.42
C ALA A 64 -6.85 3.36 -2.92
N MET A 65 -5.63 3.75 -2.54
CA MET A 65 -5.30 4.08 -1.14
C MET A 65 -6.08 5.30 -0.65
N THR A 66 -6.22 6.34 -1.49
CA THR A 66 -7.01 7.53 -1.14
C THR A 66 -8.46 7.17 -0.81
N ILE A 67 -9.05 6.26 -1.58
CA ILE A 67 -10.41 5.74 -1.34
C ILE A 67 -10.43 4.94 -0.04
N CYS A 68 -9.46 4.06 0.21
CA CYS A 68 -9.40 3.28 1.44
C CYS A 68 -9.28 4.15 2.70
N PHE A 69 -8.46 5.20 2.67
CA PHE A 69 -8.40 6.16 3.78
C PHE A 69 -9.73 6.88 4.01
N ALA A 70 -10.49 7.17 2.94
CA ALA A 70 -11.82 7.79 3.05
C ALA A 70 -12.85 6.82 3.65
N THR A 71 -12.74 5.54 3.34
CA THR A 71 -13.62 4.48 3.84
C THR A 71 -13.34 4.16 5.31
N TRP A 72 -12.08 4.00 5.70
CA TRP A 72 -11.70 3.38 6.99
C TRP A 72 -11.10 4.34 8.01
N GLN A 73 -10.41 5.39 7.57
CA GLN A 73 -9.60 6.26 8.44
C GLN A 73 -10.15 7.70 8.51
N GLY A 74 -11.38 7.92 8.05
CA GLY A 74 -12.08 9.20 8.16
C GLY A 74 -11.54 10.30 7.23
N PHE A 75 -10.79 9.96 6.18
CA PHE A 75 -10.33 10.96 5.22
C PHE A 75 -11.54 11.63 4.52
N PRO A 76 -11.61 12.97 4.42
CA PRO A 76 -12.81 13.63 3.91
C PRO A 76 -13.10 13.26 2.45
N TRP A 77 -14.26 12.62 2.20
CA TRP A 77 -14.72 12.24 0.86
C TRP A 77 -14.73 13.40 -0.15
N LYS A 78 -14.98 14.63 0.31
CA LYS A 78 -14.93 15.83 -0.54
C LYS A 78 -13.53 16.09 -1.12
N LYS A 79 -12.45 15.63 -0.48
CA LYS A 79 -11.07 15.79 -0.95
C LYS A 79 -10.64 14.69 -1.94
N VAL A 80 -11.31 13.54 -1.93
CA VAL A 80 -10.93 12.37 -2.74
C VAL A 80 -10.80 12.70 -4.24
N PRO A 81 -11.76 13.38 -4.90
CA PRO A 81 -11.63 13.68 -6.34
C PRO A 81 -10.43 14.57 -6.66
N TYR A 82 -10.11 15.53 -5.78
CA TYR A 82 -8.96 16.42 -5.96
C TYR A 82 -7.64 15.67 -5.84
N TYR A 83 -7.56 14.71 -4.91
CA TYR A 83 -6.37 13.87 -4.74
C TYR A 83 -6.17 12.95 -5.95
N ILE A 84 -7.23 12.27 -6.40
CA ILE A 84 -7.16 11.40 -7.57
C ILE A 84 -6.74 12.19 -8.82
N PHE A 85 -7.36 13.37 -9.05
CA PHE A 85 -7.00 14.23 -10.17
C PHE A 85 -5.53 14.66 -10.11
N ALA A 86 -5.07 15.15 -8.94
CA ALA A 86 -3.70 15.61 -8.81
C ALA A 86 -2.67 14.47 -8.95
N GLN A 87 -3.01 13.25 -8.52
CA GLN A 87 -2.16 12.07 -8.69
C GLN A 87 -2.05 11.68 -10.18
N ILE A 88 -3.19 11.60 -10.89
CA ILE A 88 -3.22 11.31 -12.34
C ILE A 88 -2.45 12.40 -13.10
N PHE A 89 -2.69 13.67 -12.78
CA PHE A 89 -2.02 14.80 -13.41
C PHE A 89 -0.52 14.79 -13.14
N GLY A 90 -0.10 14.48 -11.92
CA GLY A 90 1.31 14.32 -11.56
C GLY A 90 2.00 13.21 -12.37
N ALA A 91 1.36 12.04 -12.50
CA ALA A 91 1.87 10.93 -13.30
C ALA A 91 1.92 11.27 -14.79
N PHE A 92 0.92 11.99 -15.32
CA PHE A 92 0.91 12.50 -16.69
C PHE A 92 2.09 13.45 -16.94
N MET A 93 2.29 14.45 -16.06
CA MET A 93 3.42 15.37 -16.17
C MET A 93 4.76 14.64 -16.09
N ALA A 94 4.91 13.68 -15.16
CA ALA A 94 6.11 12.85 -15.05
C ALA A 94 6.38 12.05 -16.33
N GLY A 95 5.33 11.49 -16.96
CA GLY A 95 5.44 10.83 -18.27
C GLY A 95 5.92 11.77 -19.37
N LEU A 96 5.42 13.01 -19.43
CA LEU A 96 5.91 14.01 -20.39
C LEU A 96 7.39 14.35 -20.15
N PHE A 97 7.82 14.48 -18.89
CA PHE A 97 9.22 14.69 -18.56
C PHE A 97 10.10 13.53 -19.01
N VAL A 98 9.68 12.27 -18.76
CA VAL A 98 10.42 11.09 -19.23
C VAL A 98 10.50 11.06 -20.75
N TYR A 99 9.41 11.35 -21.45
CA TYR A 99 9.42 11.41 -22.92
C TYR A 99 10.38 12.49 -23.43
N GLY A 100 10.36 13.70 -22.84
CA GLY A 100 11.27 14.78 -23.21
C GLY A 100 12.74 14.45 -22.92
N GLN A 101 13.03 13.88 -21.76
CA GLN A 101 14.38 13.52 -21.31
C GLN A 101 15.01 12.41 -22.17
N TYR A 102 14.19 11.46 -22.62
CA TYR A 102 14.63 10.28 -23.40
C TYR A 102 14.13 10.30 -24.85
N HIS A 103 13.79 11.49 -25.38
CA HIS A 103 13.15 11.63 -26.68
C HIS A 103 13.92 10.92 -27.80
N GLU A 104 15.23 11.15 -27.90
CA GLU A 104 16.06 10.55 -28.94
C GLU A 104 16.08 9.01 -28.85
N GLN A 105 16.21 8.47 -27.64
CA GLN A 105 16.23 7.03 -27.40
C GLN A 105 14.87 6.38 -27.68
N ILE A 106 13.77 7.03 -27.29
CA ILE A 106 12.41 6.53 -27.50
C ILE A 106 12.06 6.53 -29.00
N VAL A 107 12.44 7.59 -29.73
CA VAL A 107 12.21 7.67 -31.18
C VAL A 107 13.03 6.61 -31.92
N ALA A 108 14.32 6.47 -31.59
CA ALA A 108 15.18 5.44 -32.17
C ALA A 108 14.65 4.03 -31.88
N TYR A 109 14.21 3.78 -30.63
CA TYR A 109 13.63 2.50 -30.26
C TYR A 109 12.33 2.21 -31.04
N SER A 110 11.47 3.22 -31.17
CA SER A 110 10.22 3.11 -31.93
C SER A 110 10.45 2.80 -33.41
N ALA A 111 11.43 3.47 -34.04
CA ALA A 111 11.80 3.19 -35.42
C ALA A 111 12.33 1.76 -35.58
N ALA A 112 13.14 1.27 -34.63
CA ALA A 112 13.67 -0.09 -34.65
C ALA A 112 12.57 -1.15 -34.53
N THR A 113 11.58 -0.96 -33.64
CA THR A 113 10.50 -1.93 -33.47
C THR A 113 9.50 -1.92 -34.65
N ILE A 114 9.25 -0.76 -35.25
CA ILE A 114 8.46 -0.65 -36.49
C ILE A 114 9.17 -1.36 -37.65
N ALA A 115 10.48 -1.14 -37.83
CA ALA A 115 11.26 -1.81 -38.86
C ALA A 115 11.30 -3.33 -38.69
N ALA A 116 11.25 -3.82 -37.44
CA ALA A 116 11.13 -5.23 -37.10
C ALA A 116 9.69 -5.79 -37.23
N GLY A 117 8.71 -4.98 -37.66
CA GLY A 117 7.32 -5.40 -37.87
C GLY A 117 6.49 -5.58 -36.59
N LYS A 118 6.98 -5.14 -35.43
CA LYS A 118 6.30 -5.30 -34.12
C LYS A 118 5.37 -4.14 -33.73
N GLY A 119 5.46 -3.01 -34.44
CA GLY A 119 4.78 -1.77 -34.04
C GLY A 119 5.44 -1.11 -32.83
N THR A 120 4.67 -0.32 -32.06
CA THR A 120 5.18 0.44 -30.89
C THR A 120 4.49 0.08 -29.57
N VAL A 121 3.35 -0.61 -29.63
CA VAL A 121 2.52 -0.96 -28.47
C VAL A 121 2.51 -2.47 -28.29
N PHE A 122 3.28 -2.96 -27.33
CA PHE A 122 3.34 -4.34 -26.87
C PHE A 122 4.13 -4.41 -25.57
N ASN A 123 4.08 -5.52 -24.83
CA ASN A 123 4.87 -5.68 -23.61
C ASN A 123 6.38 -5.61 -23.91
N GLY A 124 7.08 -4.70 -23.24
CA GLY A 124 8.49 -4.41 -23.49
C GLY A 124 8.75 -3.47 -24.67
N GLY A 125 7.72 -3.05 -25.40
CA GLY A 125 7.82 -2.09 -26.50
C GLY A 125 7.99 -0.63 -26.06
N PRO A 126 8.17 0.31 -27.01
CA PRO A 126 8.35 1.73 -26.71
C PRO A 126 7.23 2.34 -25.86
N ALA A 127 5.97 2.03 -26.13
CA ALA A 127 4.86 2.50 -25.32
C ALA A 127 4.86 1.91 -23.90
N SER A 128 5.48 0.73 -23.71
CA SER A 128 5.55 0.02 -22.43
C SER A 128 6.44 0.72 -21.39
N ILE A 129 7.21 1.72 -21.81
CA ILE A 129 7.95 2.63 -20.91
C ILE A 129 6.98 3.41 -20.01
N PHE A 130 5.79 3.72 -20.53
CA PHE A 130 4.82 4.58 -19.87
C PHE A 130 3.78 3.76 -19.11
N CYS A 131 3.15 2.79 -19.76
CA CYS A 131 2.06 2.00 -19.18
C CYS A 131 2.22 0.52 -19.49
N SER A 132 1.62 -0.33 -18.68
CA SER A 132 1.81 -1.78 -18.81
C SER A 132 0.94 -2.36 -19.92
N PHE A 133 1.45 -3.36 -20.62
CA PHE A 133 0.75 -4.13 -21.65
C PHE A 133 0.97 -5.62 -21.41
N PRO A 134 -0.03 -6.48 -21.64
CA PRO A 134 0.15 -7.92 -21.56
C PRO A 134 1.04 -8.44 -22.69
N GLY A 135 1.67 -9.58 -22.46
CA GLY A 135 2.39 -10.30 -23.51
C GLY A 135 1.49 -10.71 -24.68
N GLU A 136 2.07 -10.92 -25.85
CA GLU A 136 1.33 -11.23 -27.10
C GLU A 136 0.41 -12.45 -26.98
N THR A 137 0.82 -13.46 -26.21
CA THR A 137 0.03 -14.68 -25.97
C THR A 137 -0.95 -14.57 -24.80
N GLN A 138 -0.90 -13.47 -24.04
CA GLN A 138 -1.67 -13.27 -22.81
C GLN A 138 -3.00 -12.56 -23.10
N THR A 139 -3.92 -13.26 -23.76
CA THR A 139 -5.23 -12.71 -24.15
C THR A 139 -6.35 -13.01 -23.14
N ASN A 140 -6.07 -13.84 -22.13
CA ASN A 140 -7.05 -14.20 -21.10
C ASN A 140 -7.21 -13.08 -20.06
N LEU A 141 -8.25 -12.26 -20.21
CA LEU A 141 -8.55 -11.16 -19.31
C LEU A 141 -8.83 -11.58 -17.86
N GLY A 142 -9.41 -12.77 -17.64
CA GLY A 142 -9.66 -13.29 -16.29
C GLY A 142 -8.35 -13.61 -15.56
N TYR A 143 -7.38 -14.20 -16.27
CA TYR A 143 -6.03 -14.42 -15.75
C TYR A 143 -5.34 -13.08 -15.41
N LEU A 144 -5.34 -12.12 -16.34
CA LEU A 144 -4.73 -10.80 -16.12
C LEU A 144 -5.38 -10.03 -14.97
N PHE A 145 -6.71 -10.09 -14.85
CA PHE A 145 -7.44 -9.54 -13.73
C PHE A 145 -6.97 -10.14 -12.40
N MET A 146 -6.84 -11.47 -12.33
CA MET A 146 -6.43 -12.15 -11.09
C MET A 146 -5.00 -11.81 -10.67
N ILE A 147 -4.09 -11.60 -11.64
CA ILE A 147 -2.72 -11.14 -11.36
C ILE A 147 -2.74 -9.74 -10.76
N GLU A 148 -3.39 -8.78 -11.41
CA GLU A 148 -3.51 -7.40 -10.92
C GLU A 148 -4.16 -7.39 -9.53
N PHE A 149 -5.28 -8.10 -9.37
CA PHE A 149 -6.02 -8.18 -8.12
C PHE A 149 -5.19 -8.78 -6.97
N PHE A 150 -4.46 -9.87 -7.23
CA PHE A 150 -3.62 -10.51 -6.22
C PHE A 150 -2.47 -9.59 -5.78
N VAL A 151 -1.77 -9.00 -6.75
CA VAL A 151 -0.63 -8.11 -6.50
C VAL A 151 -1.07 -6.88 -5.69
N ASP A 152 -2.15 -6.24 -6.10
CA ASP A 152 -2.69 -5.08 -5.39
C ASP A 152 -3.23 -5.41 -4.01
N SER A 153 -3.83 -6.60 -3.86
CA SER A 153 -4.28 -7.05 -2.55
C SER A 153 -3.10 -7.27 -1.60
N TYR A 154 -2.02 -7.90 -2.07
CA TYR A 154 -0.82 -8.11 -1.29
C TYR A 154 -0.19 -6.78 -0.85
N ILE A 155 0.00 -5.87 -1.80
CA ILE A 155 0.56 -4.54 -1.53
C ILE A 155 -0.34 -3.77 -0.55
N GLY A 156 -1.66 -3.79 -0.78
CA GLY A 156 -2.64 -3.13 0.09
C GLY A 156 -2.57 -3.62 1.54
N ILE A 157 -2.46 -4.94 1.77
CA ILE A 157 -2.32 -5.53 3.11
C ILE A 157 -1.04 -5.02 3.77
N ILE A 158 0.09 -5.02 3.06
CA ILE A 158 1.38 -4.59 3.64
C ILE A 158 1.37 -3.08 3.94
N ILE A 159 0.84 -2.24 3.04
CA ILE A 159 0.71 -0.81 3.29
C ILE A 159 -0.14 -0.59 4.54
N TRP A 160 -1.30 -1.23 4.63
CA TRP A 160 -2.20 -1.07 5.77
C TRP A 160 -1.56 -1.55 7.07
N ALA A 161 -0.83 -2.67 7.03
CA ALA A 161 -0.09 -3.19 8.17
C ALA A 161 1.03 -2.25 8.64
N CYS A 162 1.72 -1.58 7.72
CA CYS A 162 2.79 -0.63 8.05
C CYS A 162 2.24 0.68 8.63
N LEU A 163 0.99 1.01 8.31
CA LEU A 163 0.33 2.23 8.76
C LEU A 163 -0.49 2.03 10.04
N ASP A 164 -0.73 0.78 10.45
CA ASP A 164 -1.43 0.48 11.69
C ASP A 164 -0.55 0.80 12.91
N PRO A 165 -0.91 1.79 13.76
CA PRO A 165 -0.17 2.11 14.96
C PRO A 165 -0.16 0.98 16.00
N ALA A 166 -1.07 0.00 15.88
CA ALA A 166 -1.14 -1.16 16.76
C ALA A 166 -0.17 -2.28 16.34
N ASN A 167 0.44 -2.22 15.15
CA ASN A 167 1.39 -3.21 14.69
C ASN A 167 2.78 -2.97 15.32
N PRO A 168 3.28 -3.84 16.23
CA PRO A 168 4.56 -3.62 16.88
C PRO A 168 5.75 -3.96 15.97
N PHE A 169 5.54 -4.66 14.85
CA PHE A 169 6.62 -5.18 14.01
C PHE A 169 7.19 -4.16 13.03
N VAL A 170 6.49 -3.04 12.80
CA VAL A 170 6.90 -2.02 11.83
C VAL A 170 6.97 -0.66 12.51
N SER A 171 8.18 -0.08 12.56
CA SER A 171 8.33 1.30 13.00
C SER A 171 7.93 2.29 11.89
N PRO A 172 7.46 3.50 12.22
CA PRO A 172 7.13 4.52 11.22
C PRO A 172 8.28 4.85 10.27
N GLN A 173 9.53 4.74 10.73
CA GLN A 173 10.73 4.97 9.91
C GLN A 173 11.02 3.80 8.95
N ALA A 174 10.62 2.58 9.30
CA ALA A 174 10.76 1.40 8.47
C ALA A 174 9.64 1.26 7.43
N ALA A 175 8.48 1.90 7.64
CA ALA A 175 7.33 1.78 6.75
C ALA A 175 7.64 2.07 5.26
N PRO A 176 8.38 3.14 4.87
CA PRO A 176 8.72 3.36 3.46
C PRO A 176 9.57 2.24 2.85
N TRP A 177 10.47 1.64 3.63
CA TRP A 177 11.31 0.53 3.19
C TRP A 177 10.51 -0.76 3.02
N ALA A 178 9.64 -1.08 3.99
CA ALA A 178 8.77 -2.24 3.93
C ALA A 178 7.81 -2.16 2.73
N ILE A 179 7.17 -1.01 2.53
CA ILE A 179 6.28 -0.76 1.39
C ILE A 179 7.07 -0.85 0.06
N GLY A 180 8.25 -0.23 -0.02
CA GLY A 180 9.10 -0.29 -1.21
C GLY A 180 9.55 -1.72 -1.58
N LEU A 181 9.90 -2.53 -0.58
CA LEU A 181 10.25 -3.95 -0.78
C LEU A 181 9.04 -4.80 -1.18
N ALA A 182 7.85 -4.51 -0.64
CA ALA A 182 6.61 -5.19 -1.05
C ALA A 182 6.30 -4.93 -2.54
N TYR A 183 6.37 -3.66 -2.97
CA TYR A 183 6.27 -3.31 -4.39
C TYR A 183 7.35 -4.02 -5.22
N SER A 184 8.63 -3.98 -4.78
CA SER A 184 9.75 -4.59 -5.51
C SER A 184 9.55 -6.10 -5.71
N THR A 185 9.11 -6.80 -4.67
CA THR A 185 8.84 -8.25 -4.72
C THR A 185 7.76 -8.58 -5.74
N MET A 186 6.67 -7.81 -5.78
CA MET A 186 5.60 -8.01 -6.75
C MET A 186 6.05 -7.67 -8.18
N VAL A 187 6.83 -6.60 -8.36
CA VAL A 187 7.41 -6.24 -9.66
C VAL A 187 8.32 -7.34 -10.18
N TRP A 188 9.27 -7.83 -9.37
CA TRP A 188 10.18 -8.89 -9.81
C TRP A 188 9.47 -10.22 -10.11
N ALA A 189 8.36 -10.51 -9.43
CA ALA A 189 7.63 -11.75 -9.62
C ALA A 189 6.63 -11.71 -10.79
N PHE A 190 6.00 -10.56 -11.07
CA PHE A 190 4.83 -10.48 -11.95
C PHE A 190 4.91 -9.46 -13.09
N ALA A 191 5.94 -8.60 -13.15
CA ALA A 191 6.02 -7.56 -14.19
C ALA A 191 6.14 -8.12 -15.61
N ASP A 192 6.76 -9.28 -15.80
CA ASP A 192 6.86 -9.95 -17.10
C ASP A 192 5.49 -10.38 -17.66
N ILE A 193 4.48 -10.52 -16.80
CA ILE A 193 3.09 -10.74 -17.21
C ILE A 193 2.48 -9.40 -17.58
N THR A 194 2.07 -8.65 -16.58
CA THR A 194 1.70 -7.23 -16.61
C THR A 194 1.13 -6.88 -15.25
N ILE A 195 1.63 -5.78 -14.67
CA ILE A 195 1.06 -5.18 -13.46
C ILE A 195 1.08 -3.67 -13.58
N SER A 196 0.05 -2.99 -13.09
CA SER A 196 -0.01 -1.53 -13.01
C SER A 196 0.14 -1.05 -11.57
N THR A 197 -0.55 -1.73 -10.65
CA THR A 197 -0.58 -1.54 -9.20
C THR A 197 -1.11 -0.19 -8.69
N ASN A 198 -1.45 0.71 -9.61
CA ASN A 198 -1.84 2.08 -9.28
C ASN A 198 -2.55 2.74 -10.47
N MET A 199 -3.82 3.12 -10.26
CA MET A 199 -4.63 3.81 -11.25
C MET A 199 -3.97 5.08 -11.78
N ALA A 200 -3.45 5.93 -10.88
CA ALA A 200 -2.89 7.22 -11.28
C ALA A 200 -1.61 7.04 -12.08
N ARG A 201 -0.75 6.09 -11.66
CA ARG A 201 0.44 5.70 -12.40
C ARG A 201 0.05 5.34 -13.82
N ASP A 202 -0.85 4.37 -14.00
CA ASP A 202 -1.16 3.83 -15.32
C ASP A 202 -1.97 4.80 -16.17
N LEU A 203 -3.09 5.34 -15.69
CA LEU A 203 -3.90 6.26 -16.48
C LEU A 203 -3.12 7.54 -16.86
N GLY A 204 -2.37 8.10 -15.92
CA GLY A 204 -1.59 9.33 -16.16
C GLY A 204 -0.56 9.15 -17.26
N THR A 205 0.27 8.11 -17.18
CA THR A 205 1.29 7.83 -18.20
C THR A 205 0.71 7.21 -19.47
N ARG A 206 -0.41 6.47 -19.40
CA ARG A 206 -1.11 5.96 -20.58
C ARG A 206 -1.71 7.06 -21.44
N LEU A 207 -2.10 8.20 -20.85
CA LEU A 207 -2.45 9.40 -21.62
C LEU A 207 -1.25 9.95 -22.40
N VAL A 208 -0.03 9.89 -21.84
CA VAL A 208 1.20 10.21 -22.58
C VAL A 208 1.43 9.21 -23.70
N ALA A 209 1.23 7.91 -23.42
CA ALA A 209 1.34 6.88 -24.44
C ALA A 209 0.34 7.09 -25.59
N LEU A 210 -0.88 7.52 -25.29
CA LEU A 210 -1.89 7.87 -26.29
C LEU A 210 -1.45 9.03 -27.20
N ILE A 211 -0.80 10.05 -26.63
CA ILE A 211 -0.32 11.22 -27.40
C ILE A 211 0.76 10.80 -28.40
N PHE A 212 1.73 9.98 -27.98
CA PHE A 212 2.93 9.69 -28.78
C PHE A 212 2.89 8.37 -29.56
N PHE A 213 2.10 7.39 -29.13
CA PHE A 213 2.00 6.06 -29.76
C PHE A 213 0.59 5.74 -30.27
N GLY A 214 -0.39 6.61 -30.00
CA GLY A 214 -1.73 6.51 -30.56
C GLY A 214 -2.72 5.66 -29.76
N ARG A 215 -3.89 5.41 -30.36
CA ARG A 215 -5.06 4.82 -29.68
C ARG A 215 -4.84 3.40 -29.18
N GLU A 216 -3.89 2.69 -29.76
CA GLU A 216 -3.55 1.33 -29.37
C GLU A 216 -3.12 1.22 -27.90
N ALA A 217 -2.57 2.32 -27.33
CA ALA A 217 -2.30 2.42 -25.90
C ALA A 217 -3.50 2.11 -25.00
N PHE A 218 -4.74 2.31 -25.47
CA PHE A 218 -5.97 1.98 -24.73
C PHE A 218 -6.66 0.71 -25.23
N THR A 219 -6.48 0.33 -26.49
CA THR A 219 -7.23 -0.77 -27.11
C THR A 219 -6.48 -2.09 -27.15
N TYR A 220 -5.16 -2.11 -26.88
CA TYR A 220 -4.34 -3.30 -26.92
C TYR A 220 -4.90 -4.41 -25.99
N HIS A 221 -5.30 -5.53 -26.61
CA HIS A 221 -6.01 -6.67 -26.00
C HIS A 221 -7.20 -6.32 -25.09
N SER A 222 -7.79 -5.13 -25.22
CA SER A 222 -8.82 -4.64 -24.29
C SER A 222 -8.39 -4.70 -22.81
N TYR A 223 -7.08 -4.57 -22.54
CA TYR A 223 -6.51 -4.73 -21.19
C TYR A 223 -6.58 -3.47 -20.33
N SER A 224 -6.62 -2.28 -20.93
CA SER A 224 -6.41 -1.01 -20.22
C SER A 224 -7.35 -0.77 -19.02
N TRP A 225 -8.59 -1.26 -19.05
CA TRP A 225 -9.49 -1.13 -17.90
C TRP A 225 -9.02 -1.96 -16.70
N ILE A 226 -8.33 -3.09 -16.92
CA ILE A 226 -7.75 -3.92 -15.86
C ILE A 226 -6.67 -3.13 -15.12
N SER A 227 -5.66 -2.64 -15.87
CA SER A 227 -4.55 -1.89 -15.30
C SER A 227 -4.99 -0.60 -14.60
N ILE A 228 -6.04 0.06 -15.11
CA ILE A 228 -6.53 1.32 -14.55
C ILE A 228 -7.40 1.07 -13.31
N LEU A 229 -8.34 0.12 -13.36
CA LEU A 229 -9.44 0.06 -12.38
C LEU A 229 -9.28 -1.03 -11.33
N VAL A 230 -8.61 -2.16 -11.60
CA VAL A 230 -8.64 -3.35 -10.73
C VAL A 230 -7.92 -3.15 -9.40
N ASN A 231 -6.93 -2.25 -9.35
CA ASN A 231 -6.27 -1.87 -8.11
C ASN A 231 -7.25 -1.32 -7.05
N ILE A 232 -8.35 -0.68 -7.44
CA ILE A 232 -9.33 -0.13 -6.49
C ILE A 232 -10.03 -1.24 -5.70
N PRO A 233 -10.79 -2.17 -6.31
CA PRO A 233 -11.46 -3.23 -5.59
C PRO A 233 -10.47 -4.18 -4.89
N ALA A 234 -9.28 -4.39 -5.45
CA ALA A 234 -8.24 -5.20 -4.81
C ALA A 234 -7.72 -4.56 -3.52
N THR A 235 -7.41 -3.26 -3.54
CA THR A 235 -6.95 -2.54 -2.34
C THR A 235 -8.06 -2.43 -1.29
N LEU A 236 -9.31 -2.21 -1.72
CA LEU A 236 -10.46 -2.21 -0.82
C LEU A 236 -10.67 -3.59 -0.17
N PHE A 237 -10.53 -4.67 -0.94
CA PHE A 237 -10.56 -6.03 -0.41
C PHE A 237 -9.45 -6.27 0.61
N ALA A 238 -8.21 -5.86 0.30
CA ALA A 238 -7.07 -5.98 1.20
C ALA A 238 -7.26 -5.23 2.53
N THR A 239 -7.72 -3.98 2.46
CA THR A 239 -7.95 -3.18 3.68
C THR A 239 -9.14 -3.72 4.48
N ALA A 240 -10.21 -4.16 3.83
CA ALA A 240 -11.31 -4.85 4.50
C ALA A 240 -10.83 -6.14 5.20
N TYR A 241 -10.04 -6.95 4.51
CA TYR A 241 -9.44 -8.17 5.07
C TYR A 241 -8.59 -7.85 6.31
N TYR A 242 -7.74 -6.83 6.24
CA TYR A 242 -6.90 -6.44 7.36
C TYR A 242 -7.73 -5.92 8.54
N GLU A 243 -8.65 -4.99 8.31
CA GLU A 243 -9.52 -4.40 9.35
C GLU A 243 -10.34 -5.47 10.06
N MET A 244 -10.90 -6.44 9.32
CA MET A 244 -11.80 -7.45 9.87
C MET A 244 -11.07 -8.63 10.53
N LEU A 245 -9.88 -9.00 10.06
CA LEU A 245 -9.22 -10.25 10.48
C LEU A 245 -7.89 -10.04 11.19
N MET A 246 -7.16 -8.96 10.90
CA MET A 246 -5.83 -8.72 11.46
C MET A 246 -5.83 -7.65 12.55
N ARG A 247 -6.60 -6.57 12.39
CA ARG A 247 -6.51 -5.41 13.30
C ARG A 247 -6.94 -5.74 14.74
N ASP A 248 -8.03 -6.48 14.92
CA ASP A 248 -8.51 -6.89 16.25
C ASP A 248 -7.55 -7.84 16.96
N SER A 249 -6.87 -8.73 16.22
CA SER A 249 -5.89 -9.63 16.82
C SER A 249 -4.65 -8.87 17.28
N LEU A 250 -4.19 -7.87 16.51
CA LEU A 250 -3.10 -6.99 16.91
C LEU A 250 -3.47 -6.08 18.09
N GLN A 251 -4.69 -5.55 18.14
CA GLN A 251 -5.17 -4.81 19.32
C GLN A 251 -5.24 -5.70 20.57
N LYS A 252 -5.67 -6.95 20.44
CA LYS A 252 -5.65 -7.92 21.55
C LYS A 252 -4.24 -8.30 21.97
N ILE A 253 -3.29 -8.43 21.05
CA ILE A 253 -1.87 -8.64 21.39
C ILE A 253 -1.32 -7.40 22.11
N GLY A 254 -1.65 -6.20 21.62
CA GLY A 254 -1.26 -4.93 22.25
C GLY A 254 -1.88 -4.70 23.62
N LYS A 255 -3.12 -5.16 23.85
CA LYS A 255 -3.81 -5.12 25.15
C LYS A 255 -3.44 -6.29 26.07
N GLY A 256 -3.15 -7.47 25.51
CA GLY A 256 -2.65 -8.64 26.25
C GLY A 256 -1.25 -8.41 26.83
N ALA A 257 -0.50 -7.45 26.28
CA ALA A 257 0.72 -6.91 26.87
C ALA A 257 0.47 -5.89 28.02
N ALA A 258 -0.79 -5.50 28.26
CA ALA A 258 -1.22 -4.56 29.29
C ALA A 258 -2.22 -5.23 30.26
N VAL A 259 -1.87 -6.41 30.78
CA VAL A 259 -2.57 -7.01 31.91
C VAL A 259 -1.77 -6.72 33.17
N HIS A 260 -2.37 -5.95 34.08
CA HIS A 260 -1.82 -5.65 35.39
C HIS A 260 -1.79 -6.93 36.24
N GLU A 261 -0.83 -7.03 37.17
CA GLU A 261 -0.56 -8.20 38.02
C GLU A 261 -1.75 -8.68 38.89
N HIS A 262 -2.85 -7.94 38.90
CA HIS A 262 -4.11 -8.28 39.57
C HIS A 262 -5.26 -8.10 38.56
N GLY A 263 -5.85 -9.22 38.11
CA GLY A 263 -6.77 -9.30 36.97
C GLY A 263 -7.98 -8.35 36.99
N GLU A 264 -8.45 -8.05 35.78
CA GLU A 264 -9.69 -7.42 35.26
C GLU A 264 -10.72 -6.63 36.12
N GLU A 265 -10.51 -6.30 37.40
CA GLU A 265 -11.48 -5.48 38.16
C GLU A 265 -11.16 -3.97 38.21
N GLY A 266 -10.05 -3.50 37.64
CA GLY A 266 -9.62 -2.09 37.77
C GLY A 266 -10.05 -1.11 36.68
N ALA A 267 -10.66 -1.55 35.57
CA ALA A 267 -10.83 -0.70 34.38
C ALA A 267 -12.19 0.02 34.25
N LEU A 268 -13.11 -0.14 35.22
CA LEU A 268 -14.46 0.47 35.17
C LEU A 268 -14.83 1.38 36.35
N GLU A 269 -13.97 1.60 37.35
CA GLU A 269 -14.36 2.36 38.56
C GLU A 269 -13.82 3.81 38.69
N SER A 270 -13.07 4.35 37.72
CA SER A 270 -12.51 5.71 37.87
C SER A 270 -13.20 6.84 37.09
N TRP A 271 -14.36 6.59 36.48
CA TRP A 271 -15.10 7.60 35.70
C TRP A 271 -16.39 8.12 36.35
N ASP A 272 -16.74 7.71 37.58
CA ASP A 272 -17.97 8.14 38.27
C ASP A 272 -17.78 8.64 39.71
N ALA A 273 -16.54 8.88 40.16
CA ALA A 273 -16.28 9.35 41.52
C ALA A 273 -15.30 10.51 41.55
N GLU A 274 -15.74 11.69 41.10
CA GLU A 274 -15.38 12.98 41.69
C GLU A 274 -16.19 14.09 41.02
N GLY A 275 -17.30 14.47 41.66
CA GLY A 275 -18.03 15.68 41.33
C GLY A 275 -17.27 16.92 41.80
N PHE A 276 -16.88 17.77 40.85
CA PHE A 276 -16.83 19.24 40.93
C PHE A 276 -16.90 19.81 39.51
#